data_AF-A0A9W6VFI1-F1
#
_entry.id   AF-A0A9W6VFI1-F1
#
_cell.length_a   1.000
_cell.length_b   1.000
_cell.length_c   1.000
_cell.angle_alpha   90.00
_cell.angle_beta   90.00
_cell.angle_gamma   90.00
#
_symmetry.space_group_name_H-M   'P 1'
#
loop_
_entity.id
_entity.type
_entity.pdbx_description
1 polymer ?
#
loop_
_entity_poly.entity_id
_entity_poly.type
_entity_poly.pdbx_seq_one_letter_code
_entity_poly.pdbx_strand_id
1 'polypeptide(L)'
;MTKPADQHTDPNLSVLHALRCGGYAALSRLAAATGLSESNVESELIDLAVDGLATRLTGGLKAWGMTEAGRAADAERITAELERAGARPAVVAAFDRFLVLNPELLDLCTAWQLRTVDGEAVVNDHRDPAYDARVLDRFADLHQRALPVLADLEAALPRFGRYRARLAFALDRARAGELGYVADLTASYHTIWAELHEDLLATLGIPR
;
A
#
# COMPACT_ATOMS: atom_id res chain seq x y z
N MET A 1 25.29 14.25 21.86
CA MET A 1 24.50 14.26 20.61
C MET A 1 24.54 12.83 20.08
N THR A 2 23.51 12.06 20.37
CA THR A 2 23.37 10.69 19.91
C THR A 2 23.14 10.75 18.40
N LYS A 3 23.98 10.07 17.62
CA LYS A 3 23.80 9.89 16.17
C LYS A 3 22.36 9.41 15.92
N PRO A 4 21.59 9.96 14.97
CA PRO A 4 20.29 9.39 14.65
C PRO A 4 20.54 7.92 14.29
N ALA A 5 19.87 7.02 15.00
CA ALA A 5 19.88 5.59 14.66
C ALA A 5 19.46 5.46 13.20
N ASP A 6 20.03 4.50 12.47
CA ASP A 6 19.65 4.25 11.09
C ASP A 6 18.12 4.09 11.02
N GLN A 7 17.44 5.11 10.49
CA GLN A 7 15.97 5.21 10.48
C GLN A 7 15.38 4.44 9.28
N HIS A 8 16.23 3.81 8.47
CA HIS A 8 15.79 2.94 7.39
C HIS A 8 15.39 1.58 7.95
N THR A 9 14.21 1.14 7.52
CA THR A 9 13.78 -0.24 7.65
C THR A 9 14.82 -1.14 6.97
N ASP A 10 15.19 -2.22 7.66
CA ASP A 10 16.07 -3.23 7.09
C ASP A 10 15.52 -3.73 5.74
N PRO A 11 16.35 -3.87 4.68
CA PRO A 11 15.87 -4.30 3.36
C PRO A 11 15.12 -5.64 3.38
N ASN A 12 15.59 -6.60 4.20
CA ASN A 12 14.98 -7.91 4.36
C ASN A 12 13.58 -7.78 4.98
N LEU A 13 13.48 -6.99 6.06
CA LEU A 13 12.19 -6.66 6.68
C LEU A 13 11.26 -5.93 5.70
N SER A 14 11.77 -4.99 4.92
CA SER A 14 10.98 -4.22 3.95
C SER A 14 10.35 -5.13 2.89
N VAL A 15 11.11 -6.11 2.38
CA VAL A 15 10.63 -7.06 1.38
C VAL A 15 9.63 -8.05 1.96
N LEU A 16 9.91 -8.58 3.16
CA LEU A 16 8.97 -9.45 3.86
C LEU A 16 7.66 -8.71 4.15
N HIS A 17 7.74 -7.47 4.64
CA HIS A 17 6.58 -6.65 4.95
C HIS A 17 5.77 -6.27 3.70
N ALA A 18 6.43 -6.02 2.57
CA ALA A 18 5.75 -5.79 1.30
C ALA A 18 4.93 -7.02 0.85
N LEU A 19 5.42 -8.25 1.09
CA LEU A 19 4.61 -9.47 0.90
C LEU A 19 3.43 -9.54 1.88
N ARG A 20 3.58 -9.05 3.12
CA ARG A 20 2.50 -9.07 4.13
C ARG A 20 1.33 -8.20 3.68
N CYS A 21 1.64 -7.05 3.11
CA CYS A 21 0.66 -6.04 2.72
C CYS A 21 0.09 -6.30 1.33
N GLY A 22 0.92 -6.75 0.38
CA GLY A 22 0.55 -6.95 -1.02
C GLY A 22 0.10 -8.38 -1.38
N GLY A 23 0.33 -9.36 -0.50
CA GLY A 23 0.08 -10.77 -0.78
C GLY A 23 1.09 -11.34 -1.77
N TYR A 24 0.64 -12.29 -2.61
CA TYR A 24 1.49 -12.86 -3.66
C TYR A 24 1.86 -11.79 -4.70
N ALA A 25 3.15 -11.57 -4.92
CA ALA A 25 3.63 -10.46 -5.75
C ALA A 25 4.82 -10.85 -6.64
N ALA A 26 4.88 -10.26 -7.84
CA ALA A 26 6.04 -10.32 -8.71
C ALA A 26 7.12 -9.32 -8.24
N LEU A 27 8.36 -9.50 -8.70
CA LEU A 27 9.51 -8.65 -8.35
C LEU A 27 9.24 -7.17 -8.61
N SER A 28 8.66 -6.82 -9.76
CA SER A 28 8.36 -5.44 -10.13
C SER A 28 7.41 -4.74 -9.15
N ARG A 29 6.40 -5.45 -8.63
CA ARG A 29 5.48 -4.92 -7.62
C ARG A 29 6.18 -4.69 -6.29
N LEU A 30 7.00 -5.66 -5.86
CA LEU A 30 7.76 -5.56 -4.61
C LEU A 30 8.84 -4.47 -4.68
N ALA A 31 9.49 -4.31 -5.83
CA ALA A 31 10.42 -3.21 -6.10
C ALA A 31 9.72 -1.86 -5.98
N ALA A 32 8.53 -1.69 -6.56
CA ALA A 32 7.74 -0.48 -6.40
C ALA A 32 7.32 -0.23 -4.94
N ALA A 33 6.93 -1.26 -4.19
CA ALA A 33 6.49 -1.14 -2.81
C ALA A 33 7.64 -0.78 -1.84
N THR A 34 8.83 -1.34 -2.06
CA THR A 34 10.01 -1.14 -1.18
C THR A 34 10.88 0.04 -1.61
N GLY A 35 10.89 0.36 -2.91
CA GLY A 35 11.85 1.28 -3.52
C GLY A 35 13.22 0.65 -3.79
N LEU A 36 13.36 -0.68 -3.65
CA LEU A 36 14.56 -1.42 -4.02
C LEU A 36 14.56 -1.76 -5.52
N SER A 37 15.73 -2.07 -6.08
CA SER A 37 15.81 -2.65 -7.43
C SER A 37 15.24 -4.07 -7.45
N GLU A 38 14.74 -4.54 -8.60
CA GLU A 38 14.25 -5.92 -8.71
C GLU A 38 15.32 -6.96 -8.35
N SER A 39 16.60 -6.68 -8.66
CA SER A 39 17.72 -7.55 -8.29
C SER A 39 17.94 -7.61 -6.78
N ASN A 40 17.83 -6.47 -6.08
CA ASN A 40 17.97 -6.46 -4.62
C ASN A 40 16.77 -7.15 -3.97
N VAL A 41 15.55 -6.90 -4.48
CA VAL A 41 14.35 -7.61 -4.03
C VAL A 41 14.50 -9.12 -4.22
N GLU A 42 14.97 -9.59 -5.39
CA GLU A 42 15.18 -11.02 -5.61
C GLU A 42 16.22 -11.61 -4.66
N SER A 43 17.31 -10.88 -4.39
CA SER A 43 18.32 -11.30 -3.39
C SER A 43 17.70 -11.49 -2.01
N GLU A 44 16.96 -10.49 -1.51
CA GLU A 44 16.31 -10.57 -0.19
C GLU A 44 15.26 -11.70 -0.14
N LEU A 45 14.51 -11.92 -1.22
CA LEU A 45 13.53 -13.00 -1.30
C LEU A 45 14.17 -14.39 -1.27
N ILE A 46 15.36 -14.54 -1.87
CA ILE A 46 16.12 -15.79 -1.80
C ILE A 46 16.54 -16.05 -0.36
N ASP A 47 17.10 -15.06 0.34
CA ASP A 47 17.51 -15.20 1.74
C ASP A 47 16.31 -15.50 2.65
N LEU A 48 15.20 -14.77 2.48
CA LEU A 48 13.94 -15.05 3.17
C LEU A 48 13.41 -16.47 2.90
N ALA A 49 13.59 -17.00 1.69
CA ALA A 49 13.16 -18.35 1.36
C ALA A 49 14.09 -19.43 1.91
N VAL A 50 15.41 -19.17 1.98
CA VAL A 50 16.36 -20.03 2.69
C VAL A 50 15.98 -20.15 4.17
N ASP A 51 15.54 -19.04 4.78
CA ASP A 51 15.04 -19.01 6.17
C ASP A 51 13.61 -19.58 6.32
N GLY A 52 12.96 -19.99 5.22
CA GLY A 52 11.60 -20.53 5.23
C GLY A 52 10.50 -19.49 5.46
N LEU A 53 10.80 -18.21 5.34
CA LEU A 53 9.88 -17.08 5.56
C LEU A 53 9.12 -16.68 4.28
N ALA A 54 9.71 -16.93 3.11
CA ALA A 54 9.09 -16.69 1.82
C ALA A 54 9.06 -17.96 0.95
N THR A 55 8.18 -17.99 -0.04
CA THR A 55 8.10 -19.07 -1.02
C THR A 55 7.95 -18.51 -2.42
N ARG A 56 8.58 -19.17 -3.40
CA ARG A 56 8.46 -18.85 -4.81
C ARG A 56 7.45 -19.79 -5.46
N LEU A 57 6.43 -19.25 -6.11
CA LEU A 57 5.52 -20.07 -6.93
C LEU A 57 6.23 -20.48 -8.21
N THR A 58 6.47 -21.78 -8.36
CA THR A 58 7.04 -22.38 -9.57
C THR A 58 5.89 -22.82 -10.50
N GLY A 59 5.32 -21.86 -11.24
CA GLY A 59 4.21 -22.08 -12.16
C GLY A 59 4.06 -20.94 -13.17
N GLY A 60 2.90 -20.83 -13.83
CA GLY A 60 2.65 -19.80 -14.85
C GLY A 60 2.77 -18.36 -14.36
N LEU A 61 2.62 -18.11 -13.06
CA LEU A 61 2.88 -16.83 -12.41
C LEU A 61 4.21 -16.87 -11.68
N LYS A 62 5.18 -16.07 -12.15
CA LYS A 62 6.44 -15.80 -11.44
C LYS A 62 6.18 -14.84 -10.29
N ALA A 63 5.70 -15.37 -9.16
CA ALA A 63 5.37 -14.60 -7.97
C ALA A 63 5.98 -15.23 -6.71
N TRP A 64 6.15 -14.39 -5.71
CA TRP A 64 6.58 -14.75 -4.36
C TRP A 64 5.43 -14.58 -3.40
N GLY A 65 5.39 -15.41 -2.37
CA GLY A 65 4.42 -15.33 -1.28
C GLY A 65 5.11 -15.51 0.06
N MET A 66 4.36 -15.22 1.11
CA MET A 66 4.80 -15.38 2.49
C MET A 66 4.35 -16.73 3.06
N THR A 67 5.21 -17.35 3.86
CA THR A 67 4.84 -18.56 4.64
C THR A 67 4.19 -18.17 5.96
N GLU A 68 3.64 -19.12 6.70
CA GLU A 68 3.13 -18.84 8.05
C GLU A 68 4.25 -18.41 9.01
N ALA A 69 5.44 -19.02 8.89
CA ALA A 69 6.63 -18.60 9.64
C ALA A 69 7.04 -17.17 9.27
N GLY A 70 6.96 -16.81 7.98
CA GLY A 70 7.18 -15.44 7.51
C GLY A 70 6.19 -14.44 8.10
N ARG A 71 4.91 -14.81 8.22
CA ARG A 71 3.88 -13.95 8.82
C ARG A 71 4.16 -13.68 10.30
N ALA A 72 4.56 -14.71 11.05
CA ALA A 72 4.93 -14.55 12.45
C ALA A 72 6.18 -13.67 12.61
N ALA A 73 7.22 -13.92 11.79
CA ALA A 73 8.45 -13.14 11.79
C ALA A 73 8.22 -11.67 11.40
N ASP A 74 7.38 -11.41 10.40
CA ASP A 74 6.99 -10.05 10.00
C ASP A 74 6.31 -9.31 11.16
N ALA A 75 5.28 -9.90 11.77
CA ALA A 75 4.54 -9.28 12.86
C ALA A 75 5.44 -8.90 14.05
N GLU A 76 6.38 -9.77 14.42
CA GLU A 76 7.38 -9.51 15.45
C GLU A 76 8.30 -8.35 15.05
N ARG A 77 8.94 -8.44 13.87
CA ARG A 77 9.97 -7.51 13.43
C ARG A 77 9.42 -6.11 13.12
N ILE A 78 8.23 -6.02 12.52
CA ILE A 78 7.61 -4.73 12.19
C ILE A 78 7.12 -4.01 13.45
N THR A 79 6.56 -4.74 14.41
CA THR A 79 6.17 -4.17 15.70
C THR A 79 7.42 -3.71 16.47
N ALA A 80 8.50 -4.50 16.46
CA ALA A 80 9.76 -4.11 17.07
C ALA A 80 10.37 -2.85 16.44
N GLU A 81 10.22 -2.64 15.13
CA GLU A 81 10.58 -1.37 14.48
C GLU A 81 9.78 -0.20 15.04
N LEU A 82 8.45 -0.34 15.13
CA LEU A 82 7.58 0.70 15.67
C LEU A 82 7.97 1.10 17.11
N GLU A 83 8.22 0.10 17.97
CA GLU A 83 8.60 0.33 19.37
C GLU A 83 10.00 0.97 19.48
N ARG A 84 10.97 0.48 18.72
CA ARG A 84 12.34 1.02 18.70
C ARG A 84 12.36 2.48 18.26
N ALA A 85 11.47 2.86 17.32
CA ALA A 85 11.32 4.23 16.87
C ALA A 85 10.54 5.12 17.86
N GLY A 86 9.87 4.54 18.87
CA GLY A 86 8.94 5.27 19.74
C GLY A 86 7.76 5.87 18.98
N ALA A 87 7.44 5.32 17.81
CA ALA A 87 6.54 5.94 16.84
C ALA A 87 5.06 5.56 17.04
N ARG A 88 4.76 4.60 17.94
CA ARG A 88 3.38 4.12 18.18
C ARG A 88 2.34 5.24 18.36
N PRO A 89 2.54 6.25 19.22
CA PRO A 89 1.52 7.30 19.39
C PRO A 89 1.24 8.07 18.09
N ALA A 90 2.27 8.36 17.30
CA ALA A 90 2.13 9.08 16.04
C ALA A 90 1.42 8.22 14.98
N VAL A 91 1.77 6.93 14.87
CA VAL A 91 1.13 6.01 13.93
C VAL A 91 -0.33 5.77 14.29
N VAL A 92 -0.68 5.64 15.59
CA VAL A 92 -2.09 5.53 16.03
C VAL A 92 -2.88 6.77 15.65
N ALA A 93 -2.38 7.97 15.95
CA ALA A 93 -3.08 9.22 15.62
C ALA A 93 -3.25 9.43 14.09
N ALA A 94 -2.29 8.96 13.29
CA ALA A 94 -2.42 8.95 11.85
C ALA A 94 -3.42 7.89 11.36
N PHE A 95 -3.43 6.70 11.97
CA PHE A 95 -4.38 5.64 11.64
C PHE A 95 -5.83 6.07 11.93
N ASP A 96 -6.09 6.74 13.06
CA ASP A 96 -7.43 7.26 13.37
C ASP A 96 -7.93 8.24 12.30
N ARG A 97 -7.05 9.13 11.81
CA ARG A 97 -7.39 10.05 10.70
C ARG A 97 -7.54 9.33 9.37
N PHE A 98 -6.73 8.32 9.11
CA PHE A 98 -6.89 7.46 7.93
C PHE A 98 -8.27 6.76 7.93
N LEU A 99 -8.72 6.26 9.08
CA LEU A 99 -10.02 5.60 9.20
C LEU A 99 -11.20 6.54 8.93
N VAL A 100 -11.05 7.85 9.12
CA VAL A 100 -12.05 8.84 8.72
C VAL A 100 -12.15 8.95 7.18
N LEU A 101 -11.05 8.79 6.46
CA LEU A 101 -11.00 8.89 5.00
C LEU A 101 -11.39 7.58 4.29
N ASN A 102 -11.17 6.44 4.95
CA ASN A 102 -11.31 5.13 4.32
C ASN A 102 -12.74 4.83 3.79
N PRO A 103 -13.85 5.11 4.51
CA PRO A 103 -15.19 4.90 3.97
C PRO A 103 -15.46 5.69 2.69
N GLU A 104 -15.01 6.95 2.65
CA GLU A 104 -15.17 7.78 1.47
C GLU A 104 -14.40 7.22 0.27
N LEU A 105 -13.19 6.69 0.46
CA LEU A 105 -12.49 6.01 -0.62
C LEU A 105 -13.29 4.83 -1.15
N LEU A 106 -13.84 3.99 -0.26
CA LEU A 106 -14.64 2.84 -0.68
C LEU A 106 -15.85 3.28 -1.51
N ASP A 107 -16.54 4.34 -1.07
CA ASP A 107 -17.64 4.94 -1.83
C ASP A 107 -17.18 5.47 -3.20
N LEU A 108 -15.98 6.06 -3.29
CA LEU A 108 -15.41 6.51 -4.56
C LEU A 108 -15.06 5.33 -5.48
N CYS A 109 -14.50 4.25 -4.95
CA CYS A 109 -14.27 3.02 -5.71
C CYS A 109 -15.59 2.43 -6.21
N THR A 110 -16.64 2.42 -5.37
CA THR A 110 -17.99 2.01 -5.78
C THR A 110 -18.54 2.93 -6.88
N ALA A 111 -18.42 4.25 -6.74
CA ALA A 111 -18.87 5.21 -7.76
C ALA A 111 -18.06 5.11 -9.06
N TRP A 112 -16.80 4.66 -8.99
CA TRP A 112 -15.98 4.40 -10.17
C TRP A 112 -16.48 3.17 -10.92
N GLN A 113 -16.78 2.09 -10.20
CA GLN A 113 -17.18 0.79 -10.76
C GLN A 113 -18.65 0.74 -11.15
N LEU A 114 -19.52 1.49 -10.46
CA LEU A 114 -20.96 1.47 -10.62
C LEU A 114 -21.52 2.87 -10.82
N ARG A 115 -22.57 2.95 -11.64
CA ARG A 115 -23.36 4.16 -11.90
C ARG A 115 -24.82 3.90 -11.61
N THR A 116 -25.52 4.94 -11.17
CA THR A 116 -26.98 4.89 -11.10
C THR A 116 -27.58 5.37 -12.42
N VAL A 117 -28.33 4.50 -13.09
CA VAL A 117 -29.10 4.81 -14.30
C VAL A 117 -30.54 4.40 -14.02
N ASP A 118 -31.49 5.34 -14.16
CA ASP A 118 -32.91 5.12 -13.88
C ASP A 118 -33.21 4.51 -12.48
N GLY A 119 -32.36 4.81 -11.50
CA GLY A 119 -32.49 4.32 -10.12
C GLY A 119 -31.83 2.96 -9.88
N GLU A 120 -31.26 2.31 -10.90
CA GLU A 120 -30.58 1.03 -10.78
C GLU A 120 -29.06 1.18 -10.85
N ALA A 121 -28.34 0.37 -10.08
CA ALA A 121 -26.88 0.31 -10.13
C ALA A 121 -26.44 -0.56 -11.32
N VAL A 122 -25.75 0.05 -12.27
CA VAL A 122 -25.17 -0.60 -13.46
C VAL A 122 -23.66 -0.44 -13.44
N VAL A 123 -22.93 -1.37 -14.08
CA VAL A 123 -21.47 -1.25 -14.25
C VAL A 123 -21.15 0.01 -15.04
N ASN A 124 -20.20 0.80 -14.54
CA ASN A 124 -19.67 1.94 -15.27
C ASN A 124 -18.82 1.44 -16.43
N ASP A 125 -19.31 1.66 -17.65
CA ASP A 125 -18.59 1.32 -18.88
C ASP A 125 -17.60 2.40 -19.34
N HIS A 126 -17.46 3.48 -18.55
CA HIS A 126 -16.57 4.61 -18.82
C HIS A 126 -16.80 5.31 -20.17
N ARG A 127 -18.03 5.25 -20.71
CA ARG A 127 -18.43 5.97 -21.94
C ARG A 127 -18.92 7.40 -21.68
N ASP A 128 -18.99 7.82 -20.42
CA ASP A 128 -19.34 9.19 -20.00
C ASP A 128 -18.13 9.87 -19.35
N PRO A 129 -17.28 10.56 -20.14
CA PRO A 129 -16.09 11.21 -19.63
C PRO A 129 -16.38 12.28 -18.58
N ALA A 130 -17.57 12.89 -18.62
CA ALA A 130 -17.95 13.92 -17.65
C ALA A 130 -18.26 13.29 -16.29
N TYR A 131 -18.87 12.11 -16.26
CA TYR A 131 -19.04 11.34 -15.03
C TYR A 131 -17.69 10.92 -14.44
N ASP A 132 -16.82 10.31 -15.25
CA ASP A 132 -15.52 9.85 -14.80
C ASP A 132 -14.65 11.01 -14.28
N ALA A 133 -14.65 12.15 -14.96
CA ALA A 133 -13.94 13.35 -14.49
C ALA A 133 -14.42 13.80 -13.11
N ARG A 134 -15.74 13.80 -12.83
CA ARG A 134 -16.27 14.16 -11.51
C ARG A 134 -15.83 13.19 -10.42
N VAL A 135 -15.75 11.89 -10.71
CA VAL A 135 -15.26 10.91 -9.74
C VAL A 135 -13.77 11.12 -9.50
N LEU A 136 -12.97 11.34 -10.54
CA LEU A 136 -11.53 11.63 -10.42
C LEU A 136 -11.24 12.92 -9.64
N ASP A 137 -12.06 13.96 -9.80
CA ASP A 137 -11.93 15.19 -9.01
C ASP A 137 -12.16 14.94 -7.52
N ARG A 138 -13.10 14.05 -7.17
CA ARG A 138 -13.31 13.63 -5.77
C ARG A 138 -12.17 12.77 -5.24
N PHE A 139 -11.58 11.89 -6.06
CA PHE A 139 -10.32 11.20 -5.69
C PHE A 139 -9.19 12.21 -5.43
N ALA A 140 -9.09 13.26 -6.24
CA ALA A 140 -8.08 14.30 -6.04
C ALA A 140 -8.29 15.08 -4.74
N ASP A 141 -9.53 15.43 -4.40
CA ASP A 141 -9.86 16.05 -3.12
C ASP A 141 -9.50 15.15 -1.93
N LEU A 142 -9.92 13.87 -1.97
CA LEU A 142 -9.57 12.88 -0.95
C LEU A 142 -8.05 12.74 -0.82
N HIS A 143 -7.33 12.71 -1.95
CA HIS A 143 -5.87 12.63 -1.94
C HIS A 143 -5.23 13.83 -1.25
N GLN A 144 -5.71 15.06 -1.51
CA GLN A 144 -5.21 16.25 -0.81
C GLN A 144 -5.40 16.17 0.70
N ARG A 145 -6.55 15.65 1.16
CA ARG A 145 -6.81 15.41 2.59
C ARG A 145 -5.99 14.26 3.19
N ALA A 146 -5.58 13.29 2.38
CA ALA A 146 -4.69 12.20 2.80
C ALA A 146 -3.22 12.65 2.93
N LEU A 147 -2.78 13.67 2.18
CA LEU A 147 -1.37 14.12 2.18
C LEU A 147 -0.81 14.46 3.58
N PRO A 148 -1.51 15.20 4.46
CA PRO A 148 -1.03 15.43 5.82
C PRO A 148 -0.90 14.13 6.65
N VAL A 149 -1.83 13.18 6.49
CA VAL A 149 -1.77 11.89 7.19
C VAL A 149 -0.55 11.09 6.73
N LEU A 150 -0.31 11.05 5.42
CA LEU A 150 0.85 10.38 4.82
C LEU A 150 2.17 11.04 5.24
N ALA A 151 2.20 12.37 5.34
CA ALA A 151 3.39 13.10 5.79
C ALA A 151 3.71 12.81 7.27
N ASP A 152 2.70 12.74 8.13
CA ASP A 152 2.89 12.39 9.54
C ASP A 152 3.35 10.93 9.71
N LEU A 153 2.82 10.01 8.89
CA LEU A 153 3.28 8.62 8.84
C LEU A 153 4.73 8.51 8.38
N GLU A 154 5.10 9.22 7.30
CA GLU A 154 6.48 9.27 6.78
C GLU A 154 7.45 9.84 7.83
N ALA A 155 7.03 10.87 8.56
CA ALA A 155 7.83 11.45 9.65
C ALA A 155 8.01 10.49 10.83
N ALA A 156 7.01 9.65 11.11
CA ALA A 156 7.05 8.66 12.18
C ALA A 156 7.89 7.42 11.79
N LEU A 157 7.68 6.89 10.58
CA LEU A 157 8.41 5.77 10.01
C LEU A 157 8.67 6.04 8.51
N PRO A 158 9.93 6.30 8.09
CA PRO A 158 10.27 6.74 6.73
C PRO A 158 9.74 5.85 5.60
N ARG A 159 9.55 4.54 5.85
CA ARG A 159 9.00 3.61 4.85
C ARG A 159 7.60 3.99 4.37
N PHE A 160 6.77 4.66 5.19
CA PHE A 160 5.44 5.11 4.76
C PHE A 160 5.47 6.15 3.64
N GLY A 161 6.59 6.88 3.46
CA GLY A 161 6.75 7.86 2.38
C GLY A 161 6.56 7.25 0.98
N ARG A 162 6.75 5.93 0.83
CA ARG A 162 6.50 5.21 -0.43
C ARG A 162 5.04 5.26 -0.86
N TYR A 163 4.08 5.20 0.08
CA TYR A 163 2.65 5.26 -0.24
C TYR A 163 2.28 6.61 -0.83
N ARG A 164 2.82 7.71 -0.29
CA ARG A 164 2.59 9.05 -0.81
C ARG A 164 2.98 9.17 -2.28
N ALA A 165 4.20 8.73 -2.63
CA ALA A 165 4.68 8.77 -4.00
C ALA A 165 3.84 7.88 -4.94
N ARG A 166 3.51 6.66 -4.51
CA ARG A 166 2.76 5.68 -5.31
C ARG A 166 1.31 6.12 -5.55
N LEU A 167 0.62 6.64 -4.51
CA LEU A 167 -0.75 7.15 -4.63
C LEU A 167 -0.81 8.37 -5.56
N ALA A 168 0.13 9.30 -5.43
CA ALA A 168 0.21 10.47 -6.31
C ALA A 168 0.41 10.03 -7.77
N PHE A 169 1.37 9.12 -8.02
CA PHE A 169 1.60 8.56 -9.34
C PHE A 169 0.34 7.92 -9.93
N ALA A 170 -0.34 7.04 -9.18
CA ALA A 170 -1.55 6.37 -9.67
C ALA A 170 -2.67 7.38 -10.02
N LEU A 171 -2.87 8.39 -9.18
CA LEU A 171 -3.85 9.44 -9.44
C LEU A 171 -3.50 10.26 -10.69
N ASP A 172 -2.23 10.64 -10.86
CA ASP A 172 -1.77 11.39 -12.03
C ASP A 172 -1.98 10.60 -13.33
N ARG A 173 -1.69 9.29 -13.33
CA ARG A 173 -1.95 8.41 -14.49
C ARG A 173 -3.44 8.28 -14.79
N ALA A 174 -4.27 8.11 -13.75
CA ALA A 174 -5.72 8.04 -13.91
C ALA A 174 -6.27 9.34 -14.54
N ARG A 175 -5.81 10.50 -14.07
CA ARG A 175 -6.20 11.82 -14.62
C ARG A 175 -5.66 12.06 -16.03
N ALA A 176 -4.57 11.41 -16.41
CA ALA A 176 -4.04 11.41 -17.77
C ALA A 176 -4.81 10.48 -18.73
N GLY A 177 -5.86 9.80 -18.26
CA GLY A 177 -6.73 8.94 -19.07
C GLY A 177 -6.42 7.45 -18.95
N GLU A 178 -5.45 7.04 -18.14
CA GLU A 178 -5.15 5.63 -17.89
C GLU A 178 -6.01 5.09 -16.74
N LEU A 179 -7.29 4.89 -17.06
CA LEU A 179 -8.36 4.58 -16.10
C LEU A 179 -8.09 3.37 -15.20
N GLY A 180 -7.31 2.39 -15.68
CA GLY A 180 -6.91 1.22 -14.88
C GLY A 180 -6.11 1.56 -13.62
N TYR A 181 -5.51 2.76 -13.54
CA TYR A 181 -4.84 3.24 -12.33
C TYR A 181 -5.79 3.67 -11.21
N VAL A 182 -7.12 3.67 -11.42
CA VAL A 182 -8.06 3.90 -10.31
C VAL A 182 -8.22 2.64 -9.46
N ALA A 183 -8.58 1.51 -10.08
CA ALA A 183 -8.90 0.29 -9.31
C ALA A 183 -8.43 -1.05 -9.91
N ASP A 184 -8.05 -1.12 -11.19
CA ASP A 184 -7.91 -2.41 -11.87
C ASP A 184 -6.48 -2.97 -11.85
N LEU A 185 -5.49 -2.07 -11.82
CA LEU A 185 -4.08 -2.44 -11.82
C LEU A 185 -3.57 -2.71 -10.41
N THR A 186 -2.51 -3.52 -10.29
CA THR A 186 -1.78 -3.69 -9.02
C THR A 186 -1.08 -2.41 -8.54
N ALA A 187 -0.86 -1.46 -9.45
CA ALA A 187 -0.37 -0.11 -9.17
C ALA A 187 -1.51 0.93 -9.08
N SER A 188 -2.76 0.49 -9.00
CA SER A 188 -3.90 1.39 -8.90
C SER A 188 -3.98 2.07 -7.53
N TYR A 189 -4.64 3.24 -7.50
CA TYR A 189 -4.86 4.02 -6.29
C TYR A 189 -5.55 3.18 -5.20
N HIS A 190 -6.61 2.45 -5.57
CA HIS A 190 -7.33 1.55 -4.67
C HIS A 190 -6.40 0.47 -4.07
N THR A 191 -5.59 -0.17 -4.90
CA THR A 191 -4.70 -1.25 -4.43
C THR A 191 -3.63 -0.71 -3.48
N ILE A 192 -3.02 0.43 -3.81
CA ILE A 192 -2.00 1.06 -2.97
C ILE A 192 -2.61 1.53 -1.64
N TRP A 193 -3.85 2.02 -1.64
CA TRP A 193 -4.55 2.39 -0.42
C TRP A 193 -4.88 1.18 0.46
N ALA A 194 -5.31 0.06 -0.15
CA ALA A 194 -5.52 -1.18 0.58
C ALA A 194 -4.22 -1.71 1.20
N GLU A 195 -3.09 -1.61 0.48
CA GLU A 195 -1.76 -1.94 1.03
C GLU A 195 -1.37 -1.02 2.20
N LEU A 196 -1.68 0.28 2.15
CA LEU A 196 -1.44 1.20 3.25
C LEU A 196 -2.27 0.82 4.49
N HIS A 197 -3.54 0.45 4.29
CA HIS A 197 -4.39 -0.01 5.38
C HIS A 197 -3.80 -1.28 6.04
N GLU A 198 -3.38 -2.25 5.24
CA GLU A 198 -2.75 -3.48 5.75
C GLU A 198 -1.45 -3.21 6.51
N ASP A 199 -0.61 -2.31 6.01
CA ASP A 199 0.63 -1.91 6.69
C ASP A 199 0.32 -1.27 8.05
N LEU A 200 -0.64 -0.34 8.11
CA LEU A 200 -1.06 0.29 9.38
C LEU A 200 -1.56 -0.75 10.40
N LEU A 201 -2.40 -1.69 9.96
CA LEU A 201 -2.89 -2.77 10.82
C LEU A 201 -1.74 -3.67 11.32
N ALA A 202 -0.89 -4.13 10.41
CA ALA A 202 0.24 -5.01 10.74
C ALA A 202 1.24 -4.33 11.67
N THR A 203 1.59 -3.08 11.39
CA THR A 203 2.51 -2.26 12.18
C THR A 203 2.00 -2.02 13.60
N LEU A 204 0.69 -1.76 13.75
CA LEU A 204 0.08 -1.54 15.06
C LEU A 204 -0.20 -2.83 15.82
N GLY A 205 -0.04 -4.00 15.19
CA GLY A 205 -0.37 -5.31 15.77
C GLY A 205 -1.88 -5.55 15.87
N ILE A 206 -2.67 -4.92 15.01
CA ILE A 206 -4.13 -5.04 15.00
C ILE A 206 -4.51 -6.23 14.11
N PRO A 207 -5.23 -7.23 14.63
CA PRO A 207 -5.71 -8.34 13.83
C PRO A 207 -6.78 -7.88 12.84
N ARG A 208 -6.84 -8.56 11.69
CA ARG A 208 -7.87 -8.36 10.67
C ARG A 208 -9.12 -9.18 10.98
#